data_AF-A0A354MQA3-F1
#
_entry.id   AF-A0A354MQA3-F1
#
_cell.length_a   1.000
_cell.length_b   1.000
_cell.length_c   1.000
_cell.angle_alpha   90.00
_cell.angle_beta   90.00
_cell.angle_gamma   90.00
#
_symmetry.space_group_name_H-M   'P 1'
#
loop_
_entity.id
_entity.type
_entity.pdbx_description
1 polymer ?
#
loop_
_entity_poly.entity_id
_entity_poly.type
_entity_poly.pdbx_seq_one_letter_code
_entity_poly.pdbx_strand_id
1 'polypeptide(L)' 'MKRVTIRVPATTANLGPGFDAFGCALSLYTDVTFEETDAGLEITGCDEAYTGPDNLAYTAYCAVLGT' A
#
# COMPACT_ATOMS: atom_id res chain seq x y z
N MET A 1 7.61 -5.06 19.81
CA MET A 1 6.72 -4.39 18.85
C MET A 1 6.83 -5.12 17.53
N LYS A 2 5.70 -5.53 16.94
CA LYS A 2 5.70 -6.21 15.64
C LYS A 2 5.77 -5.14 14.56
N ARG A 3 6.80 -5.21 13.72
CA ARG A 3 7.00 -4.33 12.58
C ARG A 3 7.12 -5.18 11.33
N VAL A 4 6.43 -4.79 10.27
CA VAL A 4 6.51 -5.44 8.97
C VAL A 4 6.74 -4.38 7.89
N THR A 5 7.68 -4.65 6.99
CA THR A 5 7.93 -3.83 5.81
C THR A 5 7.62 -4.66 4.58
N ILE A 6 6.78 -4.11 3.71
CA ILE A 6 6.28 -4.75 2.49
C ILE A 6 6.77 -3.94 1.31
N ARG A 7 7.41 -4.61 0.35
CA ARG A 7 7.81 -4.02 -0.93
C ARG A 7 6.86 -4.49 -2.03
N VAL A 8 6.17 -3.56 -2.68
CA VAL A 8 5.20 -3.83 -3.74
C VAL A 8 5.69 -3.23 -5.06
N PRO A 9 5.77 -3.99 -6.16
CA PRO A 9 6.13 -3.44 -7.46
C PRO A 9 4.97 -2.62 -8.04
N ALA A 10 5.31 -1.53 -8.74
CA ALA A 10 4.41 -0.85 -9.65
C ALA A 10 4.03 -1.78 -10.80
N THR A 11 2.86 -1.55 -11.40
CA THR A 11 2.34 -2.37 -12.50
C THR A 11 1.91 -1.51 -13.68
N THR A 12 1.98 -2.08 -14.87
CA THR A 12 1.25 -1.60 -16.05
C THR A 12 0.17 -2.62 -16.43
N ALA A 13 -0.90 -2.17 -17.07
CA ALA A 13 -2.05 -2.97 -17.46
C ALA A 13 -2.42 -2.73 -18.94
N ASN A 14 -3.37 -3.51 -19.46
CA ASN A 14 -3.93 -3.36 -20.81
C ASN A 14 -2.88 -3.46 -21.93
N LEU A 15 -1.98 -4.44 -21.82
CA LEU A 15 -0.91 -4.64 -22.80
C LEU A 15 -1.46 -5.18 -24.12
N GLY A 16 -1.45 -4.34 -25.16
CA GLY A 16 -1.91 -4.70 -26.49
C GLY A 16 -3.38 -5.14 -26.49
N PRO A 17 -3.73 -6.33 -27.02
CA PRO A 17 -5.11 -6.83 -27.02
C PRO A 17 -5.62 -7.28 -25.64
N GLY A 18 -4.78 -7.23 -24.60
CA GLY A 18 -5.08 -7.75 -23.26
C GLY A 18 -5.86 -6.79 -22.37
N PHE A 19 -6.91 -6.16 -22.89
CA PHE A 19 -7.81 -5.32 -22.09
C PHE A 19 -8.36 -6.12 -20.90
N ASP A 20 -8.23 -5.58 -19.69
CA ASP A 20 -8.63 -6.19 -18.40
C ASP A 20 -8.05 -7.59 -18.13
N ALA A 21 -6.99 -8.00 -18.83
CA ALA A 21 -6.42 -9.34 -18.70
C ALA A 21 -4.90 -9.33 -18.52
N PHE A 22 -4.18 -8.48 -19.27
CA PHE A 22 -2.72 -8.47 -19.22
C PHE A 22 -2.20 -7.33 -18.34
N GLY A 23 -1.36 -7.71 -17.39
CA GLY A 23 -0.58 -6.78 -16.58
C GLY A 23 0.87 -7.25 -16.44
N CYS A 24 1.76 -6.32 -16.11
CA CYS A 24 3.18 -6.61 -15.90
C CYS A 24 3.70 -5.80 -14.71
N ALA A 25 4.46 -6.46 -13.84
CA ALA A 25 5.20 -5.81 -12.76
C ALA A 25 6.43 -5.11 -13.32
N LEU A 26 6.71 -3.91 -12.82
CA LEU A 26 7.83 -3.06 -13.22
C LEU A 26 8.84 -2.94 -12.07
N SER A 27 10.08 -2.58 -12.41
CA SER A 27 11.16 -2.37 -11.43
C SER A 27 11.11 -0.99 -10.75
N LEU A 28 9.90 -0.51 -10.45
CA LEU A 28 9.61 0.65 -9.61
C LEU A 28 8.80 0.14 -8.42
N TYR A 29 9.08 0.60 -7.21
CA TYR A 29 8.54 -0.04 -6.00
C TYR A 29 7.95 0.98 -5.03
N THR A 30 6.95 0.54 -4.29
CA THR A 30 6.45 1.21 -3.07
C THR A 30 6.82 0.34 -1.88
N ASP A 31 7.54 0.93 -0.93
CA ASP A 31 7.84 0.31 0.36
C ASP A 31 6.87 0.85 1.41
N VAL A 32 6.13 -0.02 2.08
CA VAL A 32 5.17 0.34 3.15
C VAL A 32 5.58 -0.37 4.43
N THR A 33 5.70 0.38 5.52
CA THR A 33 6.01 -0.17 6.84
C THR A 33 4.82 0.03 7.77
N PHE A 34 4.39 -1.06 8.41
CA PHE A 34 3.38 -1.05 9.47
C PHE A 34 4.03 -1.42 10.79
N GLU A 35 3.71 -0.65 11.83
CA GLU A 35 4.20 -0.83 13.20
C GLU A 35 3.05 -0.49 14.16
N GLU A 36 2.73 -1.41 15.08
CA GLU A 36 1.72 -1.16 16.12
C GLU A 36 2.22 -0.09 17.09
N THR A 37 1.34 0.87 17.45
CA THR A 37 1.66 1.99 18.34
C THR A 37 0.48 2.33 19.24
N ASP A 38 0.76 2.85 20.43
CA ASP A 38 -0.25 3.33 21.39
C ASP A 38 -0.68 4.79 21.12
N ALA A 39 -0.06 5.46 20.15
CA ALA A 39 -0.25 6.88 19.85
C ALA A 39 -1.44 7.19 18.91
N GLY A 40 -2.21 6.17 18.51
CA GLY A 40 -3.27 6.31 17.50
C GLY A 40 -2.75 6.03 16.09
N LEU A 41 -3.22 6.78 15.09
CA LEU A 41 -2.83 6.62 13.68
C LEU A 41 -1.81 7.68 13.28
N GLU A 42 -0.64 7.22 12.83
CA GLU A 42 0.38 8.06 12.21
C GLU A 42 0.77 7.47 10.86
N ILE A 43 0.68 8.28 9.80
CA ILE A 43 1.09 7.90 8.43
C ILE A 43 2.05 8.97 7.93
N THR A 44 3.22 8.55 7.45
CA THR A 44 4.29 9.42 6.94
C THR A 44 4.83 8.89 5.62
N GLY A 45 5.62 9.71 4.90
CA GLY A 45 6.25 9.31 3.64
C GLY A 45 5.36 9.44 2.40
N CYS A 46 4.21 10.11 2.53
CA CYS A 46 3.30 10.49 1.44
C CYS A 46 2.84 11.95 1.62
N ASP A 47 2.09 12.49 0.66
CA ASP A 47 1.50 13.82 0.79
C ASP A 47 0.52 13.89 1.96
N GLU A 48 0.38 15.08 2.56
CA GLU A 48 -0.46 15.34 3.74
C GLU A 48 -1.93 14.95 3.50
N ALA A 49 -2.42 15.06 2.26
CA ALA A 49 -3.77 14.65 1.89
C ALA A 49 -4.03 13.13 2.10
N TYR A 50 -2.98 12.32 2.25
CA TYR A 50 -3.09 10.86 2.40
C TYR A 50 -2.66 10.36 3.78
N THR A 51 -2.50 11.24 4.78
CA THR A 51 -2.11 10.82 6.14
C THR A 51 -3.30 10.47 7.04
N GLY A 52 -4.51 10.42 6.46
CA GLY A 52 -5.77 10.12 7.13
C GLY A 52 -6.14 8.62 7.17
N PRO A 53 -7.24 8.29 7.87
CA PRO A 53 -7.74 6.92 7.98
C PRO A 53 -8.28 6.34 6.66
N ASP A 54 -8.48 7.16 5.63
CA ASP A 54 -8.87 6.77 4.28
C ASP A 54 -7.68 6.45 3.36
N ASN A 55 -6.44 6.50 3.87
CA ASN A 55 -5.28 6.01 3.15
C ASN A 55 -5.52 4.54 2.72
N LEU A 56 -5.34 4.26 1.43
CA LEU A 56 -5.66 2.94 0.87
C LEU A 56 -4.77 1.82 1.42
N ALA A 57 -3.50 2.09 1.72
CA ALA A 57 -2.62 1.08 2.31
C ALA A 57 -3.05 0.74 3.74
N TYR A 58 -3.43 1.76 4.54
CA TYR A 58 -3.99 1.56 5.87
C TYR A 58 -5.35 0.85 5.83
N THR A 59 -6.24 1.28 4.94
CA THR A 59 -7.56 0.65 4.75
C THR A 59 -7.43 -0.83 4.40
N ALA A 60 -6.52 -1.18 3.48
CA ALA A 60 -6.25 -2.56 3.10
C ALA A 60 -5.65 -3.37 4.26
N TYR A 61 -4.75 -2.78 5.06
CA TYR A 61 -4.22 -3.40 6.27
C TYR A 61 -5.35 -3.73 7.25
N CYS A 62 -6.22 -2.77 7.56
CA CYS A 62 -7.35 -2.96 8.47
C CYS A 62 -8.36 -4.00 7.94
N ALA A 63 -8.59 -4.06 6.63
CA ALA A 63 -9.51 -5.03 6.04
C ALA A 63 -9.07 -6.50 6.22
N VAL A 64 -7.78 -6.74 6.46
CA VAL A 64 -7.22 -8.09 6.62
C VAL A 64 -6.77 -8.38 8.05
N LEU A 65 -6.17 -7.40 8.72
CA LEU A 65 -5.49 -7.54 10.01
C LEU A 65 -6.11 -6.70 11.14
N GLY A 66 -7.07 -5.83 10.83
CA GLY A 66 -7.84 -5.10 11.84
C GLY A 66 -8.85 -6.04 12.50
N THR A 67 -8.51 -6.56 13.68
CA THR A 67 -9.48 -7.20 14.59
C THR A 67 -10.15 -6.17 15.48
#